data_AF-A0A7J9P5V8-F1
#
_entry.id   AF-A0A7J9P5V8-F1
#
_cell.length_a   1.000
_cell.length_b   1.000
_cell.length_c   1.000
_cell.angle_alpha   90.00
_cell.angle_beta   90.00
_cell.angle_gamma   90.00
#
_symmetry.space_group_name_H-M   'P 1'
#
loop_
_entity.id
_entity.type
_entity.pdbx_description
1 polymer ?
#
loop_
_entity_poly.entity_id
_entity_poly.type
_entity_poly.pdbx_seq_one_letter_code
_entity_poly.pdbx_strand_id
1 'polypeptide(L)'
;MKKSALVIALIMVLAPLAFVPSAAAATEDEIEASIDAGVEWLASQQNETGYWGDCGDDLPAITGFALVKLVDRARELEVDPFNTSEYEYAENVILGFEWLESQKNVQFGINDSQTNNNGQGIYFTCVDHETYNTAIALMAFANINGYEEYNETLVQDMVDWFIFTQNTDGAWRYGDSGISDNSNTGYAVIGLAYTENAGADIPDSLKTGLSGWIDDIQNDTNGGSGYTTPDYWVNSLKTGNLILEMGFVGDDSESTRMGYAIDYIVRHWNDTSYVGDEYMTGWKPHNYQAMYCIMKGLEYMQIEEIDGIDWFEEISDYIVENQHSDGYWDGDPWANYTETPKILSTEWALLTLEKATVIKEIPVGFDVKPGSCPNPINIKSKGVQPMAIAGSEEFDVYDIDPATLKIGICINGEFTEFEGVAPLRWEYDDVTENYIPEEGEPCCIRTKPDGITDLSMKYDTQELVEAGLDDYEKNDELCLCIKGTTYGGEQFVGRDCIIIK
;
A
#
# COMPACT_ATOMS: atom_id res chain seq x y z
N MET A 1 66.53 -4.54 67.57
CA MET A 1 66.80 -4.74 66.13
C MET A 1 65.59 -5.42 65.51
N LYS A 2 64.72 -4.65 64.85
CA LYS A 2 63.50 -5.12 64.19
C LYS A 2 63.88 -5.71 62.81
N LYS A 3 63.38 -6.89 62.46
CA LYS A 3 63.47 -7.44 61.09
C LYS A 3 62.08 -7.32 60.44
N SER A 4 62.05 -6.65 59.30
CA SER A 4 60.86 -6.30 58.51
C SER A 4 60.34 -7.48 57.68
N ALA A 5 59.02 -7.45 57.48
CA ALA A 5 58.25 -8.31 56.60
C ALA A 5 58.41 -7.94 55.12
N LEU A 6 58.20 -8.92 54.23
CA LEU A 6 57.80 -8.69 52.85
C LEU A 6 56.82 -9.82 52.45
N VAL A 7 55.56 -9.45 52.26
CA VAL A 7 54.51 -10.32 51.70
C VAL A 7 54.24 -9.81 50.29
N ILE A 8 54.41 -10.67 49.30
CA ILE A 8 54.18 -10.40 47.88
C ILE A 8 52.67 -10.52 47.62
N ALA A 9 52.04 -9.41 47.22
CA ALA A 9 50.65 -9.40 46.75
C ALA A 9 50.63 -9.53 45.22
N LEU A 10 49.89 -10.54 44.74
CA LEU A 10 49.64 -10.83 43.34
C LEU A 10 48.56 -9.87 42.82
N ILE A 11 48.89 -9.01 41.86
CA ILE A 11 47.93 -8.11 41.21
C ILE A 11 47.30 -8.86 40.03
N MET A 12 46.03 -9.26 40.16
CA MET A 12 45.20 -9.65 39.01
C MET A 12 44.72 -8.38 38.31
N VAL A 13 45.12 -8.20 37.06
CA VAL A 13 44.59 -7.17 36.17
C VAL A 13 43.23 -7.66 35.65
N LEU A 14 42.16 -7.15 36.25
CA LEU A 14 40.81 -7.24 35.69
C LEU A 14 40.73 -6.24 34.52
N ALA A 15 40.70 -6.76 33.29
CA ALA A 15 40.32 -5.97 32.13
C ALA A 15 38.82 -5.62 32.24
N PRO A 16 38.40 -4.38 31.99
CA PRO A 16 36.99 -4.06 31.91
C PRO A 16 36.43 -4.71 30.65
N LEU A 17 35.49 -5.65 30.83
CA LEU A 17 34.56 -6.06 29.79
C LEU A 17 33.76 -4.82 29.41
N ALA A 18 34.09 -4.22 28.27
CA ALA A 18 33.17 -3.30 27.61
C ALA A 18 31.96 -4.13 27.20
N PHE A 19 30.84 -3.93 27.89
CA PHE A 19 29.53 -4.23 27.31
C PHE A 19 29.42 -3.33 26.08
N VAL A 20 29.57 -3.91 24.90
CA VAL A 20 29.04 -3.32 23.67
C VAL A 20 27.53 -3.41 23.85
N PRO A 21 26.79 -2.29 23.96
CA PRO A 21 25.34 -2.36 23.88
C PRO A 21 25.01 -3.06 22.57
N SER A 22 24.10 -4.04 22.59
CA SER A 22 23.34 -4.34 21.37
C SER A 22 22.82 -3.00 20.87
N ALA A 23 22.98 -2.69 19.58
CA ALA A 23 22.27 -1.56 19.01
C ALA A 23 20.80 -1.70 19.44
N ALA A 24 20.26 -0.64 20.03
CA ALA A 24 18.83 -0.59 20.27
C ALA A 24 18.17 -0.32 18.91
N ALA A 25 16.97 -0.84 18.69
CA ALA A 25 16.19 -0.51 17.52
C ALA A 25 16.05 1.01 17.35
N ALA A 26 16.02 1.46 16.11
CA ALA A 26 15.78 2.83 15.72
C ALA A 26 14.44 3.28 16.32
N THR A 27 14.50 4.38 17.05
CA THR A 27 13.31 4.98 17.63
C THR A 27 12.46 5.67 16.55
N GLU A 28 11.16 5.85 16.78
CA GLU A 28 10.29 6.63 15.90
C GLU A 28 10.87 8.02 15.58
N ASP A 29 11.46 8.69 16.58
CA ASP A 29 12.16 9.97 16.41
C ASP A 29 13.41 9.86 15.48
N GLU A 30 14.13 8.75 15.51
CA GLU A 30 15.29 8.52 14.62
C GLU A 30 14.86 8.19 13.19
N ILE A 31 13.77 7.42 13.04
CA ILE A 31 13.15 7.15 11.73
C ILE A 31 12.64 8.46 11.12
N GLU A 32 11.91 9.27 11.88
CA GLU A 32 11.39 10.57 11.42
C GLU A 32 12.52 11.53 11.03
N ALA A 33 13.58 11.62 11.84
CA ALA A 33 14.75 12.45 11.50
C ALA A 33 15.46 11.97 10.22
N SER A 34 15.49 10.65 10.00
CA SER A 34 16.04 10.04 8.78
C SER A 34 15.17 10.35 7.56
N ILE A 35 13.84 10.27 7.71
CA ILE A 35 12.87 10.65 6.67
C ILE A 35 13.04 12.12 6.30
N ASP A 36 13.04 13.04 7.27
CA ASP A 36 13.21 14.48 7.05
C ASP A 36 14.48 14.80 6.24
N ALA A 37 15.62 14.24 6.65
CA ALA A 37 16.89 14.45 5.96
C ALA A 37 16.88 13.88 4.54
N GLY A 38 16.24 12.73 4.33
CA GLY A 38 16.15 12.11 3.01
C GLY A 38 15.17 12.83 2.08
N VAL A 39 14.05 13.35 2.59
CA VAL A 39 13.09 14.16 1.82
C VAL A 39 13.72 15.49 1.42
N GLU A 40 14.41 16.18 2.34
CA GLU A 40 15.15 17.41 2.01
C GLU A 40 16.18 17.15 0.90
N TRP A 41 16.93 16.06 1.03
CA TRP A 41 17.89 15.65 0.02
C TRP A 41 17.21 15.35 -1.32
N LEU A 42 16.14 14.55 -1.34
CA LEU A 42 15.42 14.15 -2.55
C LEU A 42 14.83 15.38 -3.27
N ALA A 43 14.17 16.29 -2.55
CA ALA A 43 13.63 17.53 -3.09
C ALA A 43 14.74 18.38 -3.76
N SER A 44 15.95 18.40 -3.18
CA SER A 44 17.09 19.12 -3.76
C SER A 44 17.66 18.49 -5.04
N GLN A 45 17.29 17.25 -5.37
CA GLN A 45 17.72 16.57 -6.60
C GLN A 45 16.81 16.84 -7.80
N GLN A 46 15.64 17.48 -7.61
CA GLN A 46 14.75 17.81 -8.72
C GLN A 46 15.46 18.79 -9.67
N ASN A 47 15.37 18.54 -10.98
CA ASN A 47 15.92 19.46 -11.96
C ASN A 47 14.99 20.65 -12.25
N GLU A 48 15.52 21.64 -12.99
CA GLU A 48 14.80 22.87 -13.35
C GLU A 48 13.49 22.65 -14.14
N THR A 49 13.30 21.47 -14.73
CA THR A 49 12.10 21.11 -15.50
C THR A 49 11.14 20.17 -14.76
N GLY A 50 11.40 19.88 -13.48
CA GLY A 50 10.46 19.19 -12.58
C GLY A 50 10.68 17.69 -12.40
N TYR A 51 11.56 17.04 -13.16
CA TYR A 51 11.78 15.58 -13.02
C TYR A 51 12.97 15.24 -12.13
N TRP A 52 13.04 13.96 -11.72
CA TRP A 52 14.17 13.38 -11.00
C TRP A 52 14.94 12.39 -11.88
N GLY A 53 16.26 12.34 -11.70
CA GLY A 53 17.16 11.52 -12.51
C GLY A 53 17.81 12.28 -13.68
N ASP A 54 18.83 11.66 -14.27
CA ASP A 54 19.77 12.38 -15.14
C ASP A 54 19.68 11.98 -16.62
N CYS A 55 19.27 10.73 -16.89
CA CYS A 55 18.90 10.19 -18.19
C CYS A 55 18.61 8.69 -18.04
N GLY A 56 17.72 8.15 -18.85
CA GLY A 56 17.44 6.72 -18.89
C GLY A 56 16.02 6.41 -19.32
N ASP A 57 15.76 5.11 -19.47
CA ASP A 57 14.46 4.61 -19.92
C ASP A 57 13.39 4.80 -18.84
N ASP A 58 13.79 5.01 -17.57
CA ASP A 58 12.94 5.01 -16.37
C ASP A 58 12.66 6.39 -15.74
N LEU A 59 12.87 7.50 -16.45
CA LEU A 59 12.64 8.85 -15.87
C LEU A 59 11.20 9.07 -15.35
N PRO A 60 10.13 8.63 -16.05
CA PRO A 60 8.78 8.65 -15.49
C PRO A 60 8.65 7.88 -14.18
N ALA A 61 9.25 6.70 -14.08
CA ALA A 61 9.26 5.90 -12.86
C ALA A 61 9.97 6.62 -11.69
N ILE A 62 11.18 7.12 -11.91
CA ILE A 62 11.94 7.86 -10.89
C ILE A 62 11.12 9.07 -10.40
N THR A 63 10.56 9.84 -11.33
CA THR A 63 9.73 11.00 -10.97
C THR A 63 8.45 10.61 -10.24
N GLY A 64 7.82 9.51 -10.64
CA GLY A 64 6.63 9.00 -9.97
C GLY A 64 6.91 8.59 -8.52
N PHE A 65 8.05 7.96 -8.23
CA PHE A 65 8.45 7.65 -6.85
C PHE A 65 8.67 8.90 -6.00
N ALA A 66 9.37 9.90 -6.54
CA ALA A 66 9.54 11.17 -5.84
C ALA A 66 8.19 11.85 -5.56
N LEU A 67 7.25 11.81 -6.51
CA LEU A 67 5.90 12.35 -6.32
C LEU A 67 5.12 11.62 -5.23
N VAL A 68 5.09 10.28 -5.25
CA VAL A 68 4.43 9.48 -4.20
C VAL A 68 4.98 9.91 -2.84
N LYS A 69 6.30 9.94 -2.70
CA LYS A 69 6.94 10.28 -1.43
C LYS A 69 6.63 11.70 -0.95
N LEU A 70 6.64 12.69 -1.84
CA LEU A 70 6.35 14.08 -1.46
C LEU A 70 4.86 14.31 -1.17
N VAL A 71 3.97 13.57 -1.80
CA VAL A 71 2.53 13.61 -1.52
C VAL A 71 2.22 12.92 -0.19
N ASP A 72 2.80 11.76 0.08
CA ASP A 72 2.63 11.05 1.36
C ASP A 72 3.11 11.92 2.53
N ARG A 73 4.25 12.60 2.37
CA ARG A 73 4.73 13.55 3.38
C ARG A 73 3.74 14.70 3.64
N ALA A 74 3.06 15.21 2.61
CA ALA A 74 2.06 16.25 2.80
C ALA A 74 0.85 15.72 3.59
N ARG A 75 0.42 14.48 3.32
CA ARG A 75 -0.67 13.82 4.06
C ARG A 75 -0.34 13.60 5.53
N GLU A 76 0.86 13.13 5.83
CA GLU A 76 1.34 12.97 7.21
C GLU A 76 1.32 14.28 7.99
N LEU A 77 1.64 15.38 7.30
CA LEU A 77 1.63 16.73 7.85
C LEU A 77 0.24 17.38 7.83
N GLU A 78 -0.78 16.68 7.33
CA GLU A 78 -2.16 17.15 7.18
C GLU A 78 -2.27 18.46 6.37
N VAL A 79 -1.46 18.60 5.32
CA VAL A 79 -1.46 19.76 4.41
C VAL A 79 -1.75 19.35 2.97
N ASP A 80 -2.23 20.29 2.17
CA ASP A 80 -2.44 20.09 0.73
C ASP A 80 -1.07 20.05 -0.01
N PRO A 81 -0.74 18.96 -0.72
CA PRO A 81 0.54 18.81 -1.41
C PRO A 81 0.74 19.81 -2.56
N PHE A 82 -0.32 20.44 -3.06
CA PHE A 82 -0.28 21.45 -4.13
C PHE A 82 -0.35 22.89 -3.59
N ASN A 83 -0.46 23.08 -2.27
CA ASN A 83 -0.55 24.41 -1.67
C ASN A 83 0.82 24.97 -1.25
N THR A 84 1.40 25.80 -2.13
CA THR A 84 2.68 26.50 -1.91
C THR A 84 2.75 27.45 -0.70
N SER A 85 1.62 27.75 -0.06
CA SER A 85 1.60 28.56 1.16
C SER A 85 1.63 27.73 2.45
N GLU A 86 1.37 26.43 2.37
CA GLU A 86 1.24 25.53 3.51
C GLU A 86 2.33 24.45 3.52
N TYR A 87 2.74 23.96 2.35
CA TYR A 87 3.69 22.86 2.24
C TYR A 87 5.00 23.30 1.57
N GLU A 88 6.13 23.02 2.24
CA GLU A 88 7.47 23.42 1.81
C GLU A 88 7.85 22.82 0.45
N TYR A 89 7.41 21.58 0.16
CA TYR A 89 7.74 20.88 -1.07
C TYR A 89 6.64 20.96 -2.14
N ALA A 90 5.61 21.81 -1.96
CA ALA A 90 4.52 21.92 -2.92
C ALA A 90 4.99 22.35 -4.32
N GLU A 91 6.00 23.23 -4.43
CA GLU A 91 6.56 23.58 -5.74
C GLU A 91 7.22 22.38 -6.41
N ASN A 92 7.90 21.51 -5.64
CA ASN A 92 8.44 20.25 -6.16
C ASN A 92 7.34 19.31 -6.65
N VAL A 93 6.25 19.17 -5.89
CA VAL A 93 5.09 18.34 -6.26
C VAL A 93 4.46 18.85 -7.56
N ILE A 94 4.15 20.15 -7.64
CA ILE A 94 3.52 20.76 -8.83
C ILE A 94 4.38 20.51 -10.07
N LEU A 95 5.69 20.84 -10.00
CA LEU A 95 6.58 20.70 -11.16
C LEU A 95 6.76 19.24 -11.58
N GLY A 96 6.84 18.31 -10.62
CA GLY A 96 6.94 16.88 -10.90
C GLY A 96 5.67 16.34 -11.54
N PHE A 97 4.50 16.71 -11.01
CA PHE A 97 3.20 16.31 -11.52
C PHE A 97 3.00 16.81 -12.96
N GLU A 98 3.22 18.11 -13.20
CA GLU A 98 3.10 18.70 -14.53
C GLU A 98 4.07 18.05 -15.54
N TRP A 99 5.31 17.78 -15.12
CA TRP A 99 6.27 17.10 -15.97
C TRP A 99 5.81 15.68 -16.28
N LEU A 100 5.43 14.90 -15.27
CA LEU A 100 5.03 13.51 -15.44
C LEU A 100 3.80 13.42 -16.36
N GLU A 101 2.78 14.24 -16.12
CA GLU A 101 1.58 14.28 -16.96
C GLU A 101 1.90 14.62 -18.43
N SER A 102 2.92 15.45 -18.66
CA SER A 102 3.38 15.78 -20.02
C SER A 102 4.09 14.63 -20.76
N GLN A 103 4.51 13.57 -20.04
CA GLN A 103 5.17 12.39 -20.62
C GLN A 103 4.19 11.30 -21.11
N LYS A 104 2.88 11.49 -20.92
CA LYS A 104 1.89 10.47 -21.27
C LYS A 104 1.86 10.15 -22.76
N ASN A 105 1.80 8.86 -23.09
CA ASN A 105 1.54 8.35 -24.42
C ASN A 105 0.14 7.75 -24.48
N VAL A 106 -0.63 8.10 -25.51
CA VAL A 106 -2.00 7.62 -25.69
C VAL A 106 -2.05 6.53 -26.76
N GLN A 107 -2.49 5.34 -26.37
CA GLN A 107 -2.76 4.21 -27.25
C GLN A 107 -4.24 4.17 -27.61
N PHE A 108 -4.57 4.39 -28.89
CA PHE A 108 -5.95 4.35 -29.37
C PHE A 108 -6.34 2.96 -29.88
N GLY A 109 -7.63 2.66 -29.82
CA GLY A 109 -8.24 1.46 -30.40
C GLY A 109 -8.04 0.20 -29.56
N ILE A 110 -7.80 0.35 -28.26
CA ILE A 110 -7.84 -0.78 -27.31
C ILE A 110 -9.28 -1.25 -27.10
N ASN A 111 -9.44 -2.48 -26.60
CA ASN A 111 -10.74 -3.01 -26.19
C ASN A 111 -10.85 -2.97 -24.67
N ASP A 112 -11.53 -1.95 -24.18
CA ASP A 112 -11.78 -1.57 -22.79
C ASP A 112 -13.29 -1.67 -22.46
N SER A 113 -14.01 -2.56 -23.15
CA SER A 113 -15.47 -2.73 -22.97
C SER A 113 -15.90 -3.25 -21.60
N GLN A 114 -14.95 -3.62 -20.74
CA GLN A 114 -15.17 -4.04 -19.36
C GLN A 114 -14.91 -2.92 -18.34
N THR A 115 -14.52 -1.72 -18.82
CA THR A 115 -14.22 -0.54 -18.00
C THR A 115 -14.91 0.68 -18.62
N ASN A 116 -14.21 1.79 -18.87
CA ASN A 116 -14.83 3.05 -19.31
C ASN A 116 -15.23 3.07 -20.81
N ASN A 117 -14.81 2.08 -21.60
CA ASN A 117 -15.18 1.89 -23.01
C ASN A 117 -14.94 3.15 -23.89
N ASN A 118 -13.86 3.87 -23.66
CA ASN A 118 -13.47 5.06 -24.41
C ASN A 118 -12.48 4.74 -25.57
N GLY A 119 -11.95 3.51 -25.60
CA GLY A 119 -11.03 2.98 -26.59
C GLY A 119 -9.60 3.52 -26.48
N GLN A 120 -9.17 3.99 -25.30
CA GLN A 120 -7.85 4.59 -25.05
C GLN A 120 -7.15 3.92 -23.87
N GLY A 121 -5.86 3.64 -24.05
CA GLY A 121 -4.96 3.29 -22.97
C GLY A 121 -3.88 4.35 -22.83
N ILE A 122 -3.36 4.60 -21.63
CA ILE A 122 -2.26 5.52 -21.40
C ILE A 122 -1.05 4.78 -20.81
N TYR A 123 0.13 5.08 -21.33
CA TYR A 123 1.39 4.53 -20.84
C TYR A 123 2.50 5.57 -20.85
N PHE A 124 3.56 5.27 -20.10
CA PHE A 124 4.71 6.15 -19.89
C PHE A 124 5.98 5.41 -20.30
N THR A 125 6.86 6.09 -21.02
CA THR A 125 8.19 5.61 -21.35
C THR A 125 9.02 6.77 -21.91
N CYS A 126 10.34 6.70 -21.72
CA CYS A 126 11.27 7.53 -22.50
C CYS A 126 11.79 6.81 -23.75
N VAL A 127 12.10 5.51 -23.64
CA VAL A 127 12.68 4.71 -24.73
C VAL A 127 12.21 3.25 -24.69
N ASP A 128 12.23 2.61 -23.51
CA ASP A 128 11.80 1.23 -23.22
C ASP A 128 11.15 1.22 -21.81
N HIS A 129 10.88 0.05 -21.25
CA HIS A 129 10.38 -0.14 -19.88
C HIS A 129 9.03 0.53 -19.61
N GLU A 130 8.11 0.45 -20.58
CA GLU A 130 6.74 0.92 -20.46
C GLU A 130 6.07 0.43 -19.17
N THR A 131 6.28 -0.82 -18.77
CA THR A 131 5.63 -1.38 -17.56
C THR A 131 6.09 -0.70 -16.27
N TYR A 132 7.40 -0.54 -16.03
CA TYR A 132 7.88 0.14 -14.81
C TYR A 132 7.41 1.59 -14.75
N ASN A 133 7.61 2.30 -15.85
CA ASN A 133 7.25 3.71 -15.96
C ASN A 133 5.76 3.92 -15.78
N THR A 134 4.94 3.12 -16.45
CA THR A 134 3.48 3.23 -16.35
C THR A 134 3.00 2.83 -14.96
N ALA A 135 3.54 1.77 -14.37
CA ALA A 135 3.12 1.31 -13.04
C ALA A 135 3.40 2.32 -11.93
N ILE A 136 4.60 2.92 -11.95
CA ILE A 136 4.99 3.88 -10.91
C ILE A 136 4.33 5.24 -11.15
N ALA A 137 4.14 5.65 -12.42
CA ALA A 137 3.30 6.81 -12.73
C ALA A 137 1.85 6.57 -12.27
N LEU A 138 1.33 5.35 -12.46
CA LEU A 138 -0.02 4.98 -12.06
C LEU A 138 -0.19 5.11 -10.55
N MET A 139 0.76 4.57 -9.80
CA MET A 139 0.85 4.74 -8.35
C MET A 139 0.85 6.22 -7.97
N ALA A 140 1.66 7.07 -8.62
CA ALA A 140 1.70 8.51 -8.33
C ALA A 140 0.37 9.24 -8.59
N PHE A 141 -0.30 8.96 -9.72
CA PHE A 141 -1.59 9.58 -10.04
C PHE A 141 -2.74 9.06 -9.17
N ALA A 142 -2.74 7.76 -8.83
CA ALA A 142 -3.69 7.21 -7.87
C ALA A 142 -3.46 7.78 -6.47
N ASN A 143 -2.19 7.99 -6.10
CA ASN A 143 -1.82 8.53 -4.80
C ASN A 143 -2.23 9.98 -4.60
N ILE A 144 -2.75 10.70 -5.60
CA ILE A 144 -3.32 12.05 -5.41
C ILE A 144 -4.86 12.03 -5.36
N ASN A 145 -5.50 10.85 -5.28
CA ASN A 145 -6.94 10.79 -5.03
C ASN A 145 -7.29 11.57 -3.74
N GLY A 146 -8.37 12.36 -3.80
CA GLY A 146 -8.77 13.33 -2.77
C GLY A 146 -8.38 14.79 -3.07
N TYR A 147 -7.46 15.05 -4.01
CA TYR A 147 -7.03 16.40 -4.38
C TYR A 147 -7.66 16.88 -5.72
N GLU A 148 -7.69 18.20 -5.96
CA GLU A 148 -8.32 18.80 -7.16
C GLU A 148 -7.67 18.33 -8.47
N GLU A 149 -6.38 18.03 -8.42
CA GLU A 149 -5.55 17.55 -9.52
C GLU A 149 -5.86 16.10 -9.95
N TYR A 150 -6.62 15.35 -9.14
CA TYR A 150 -6.97 13.96 -9.45
C TYR A 150 -7.80 13.86 -10.74
N ASN A 151 -7.40 12.94 -11.61
CA ASN A 151 -8.06 12.69 -12.88
C ASN A 151 -8.39 11.20 -13.02
N GLU A 152 -9.63 10.86 -12.65
CA GLU A 152 -10.16 9.49 -12.70
C GLU A 152 -10.05 8.87 -14.11
N THR A 153 -10.31 9.63 -15.18
CA THR A 153 -10.18 9.09 -16.56
C THR A 153 -8.73 8.79 -16.92
N LEU A 154 -7.78 9.64 -16.52
CA LEU A 154 -6.36 9.38 -16.75
C LEU A 154 -5.93 8.10 -16.06
N VAL A 155 -6.33 7.92 -14.80
CA VAL A 155 -6.02 6.72 -14.01
C VAL A 155 -6.65 5.47 -14.65
N GLN A 156 -7.94 5.53 -15.01
CA GLN A 156 -8.61 4.40 -15.65
C GLN A 156 -7.96 4.04 -16.99
N ASP A 157 -7.60 5.01 -17.83
CA ASP A 157 -6.94 4.73 -19.13
C ASP A 157 -5.55 4.09 -18.93
N MET A 158 -4.86 4.37 -17.83
CA MET A 158 -3.60 3.68 -17.49
C MET A 158 -3.84 2.23 -17.06
N VAL A 159 -4.91 1.98 -16.28
CA VAL A 159 -5.37 0.62 -15.95
C VAL A 159 -5.75 -0.15 -17.22
N ASP A 160 -6.45 0.51 -18.15
CA ASP A 160 -6.88 -0.09 -19.41
C ASP A 160 -5.69 -0.48 -20.30
N TRP A 161 -4.57 0.25 -20.22
CA TRP A 161 -3.32 -0.16 -20.87
C TRP A 161 -2.75 -1.44 -20.26
N PHE A 162 -2.75 -1.60 -18.93
CA PHE A 162 -2.32 -2.84 -18.27
C PHE A 162 -3.23 -4.02 -18.61
N ILE A 163 -4.55 -3.81 -18.67
CA ILE A 163 -5.52 -4.83 -19.11
C ILE A 163 -5.23 -5.24 -20.56
N PHE A 164 -4.98 -4.27 -21.43
CA PHE A 164 -4.70 -4.51 -22.85
C PHE A 164 -3.37 -5.26 -23.09
N THR A 165 -2.35 -4.97 -22.28
CA THR A 165 -0.98 -5.50 -22.45
C THR A 165 -0.67 -6.72 -21.61
N GLN A 166 -1.59 -7.19 -20.76
CA GLN A 166 -1.40 -8.43 -20.02
C GLN A 166 -1.20 -9.60 -21.00
N ASN A 167 -0.08 -10.31 -20.86
CA ASN A 167 0.23 -11.44 -21.70
C ASN A 167 -0.74 -12.60 -21.41
N THR A 168 -0.79 -13.58 -22.34
CA THR A 168 -1.68 -14.74 -22.20
C THR A 168 -1.35 -15.64 -21.00
N ASP A 169 -0.15 -15.50 -20.42
CA ASP A 169 0.25 -16.18 -19.19
C ASP A 169 -0.21 -15.44 -17.92
N GLY A 170 -0.83 -14.25 -18.05
CA GLY A 170 -1.36 -13.47 -16.94
C GLY A 170 -0.42 -12.40 -16.39
N ALA A 171 0.76 -12.23 -16.99
CA ALA A 171 1.82 -11.37 -16.48
C ALA A 171 2.26 -10.30 -17.49
N TRP A 172 3.24 -9.48 -17.09
CA TRP A 172 3.75 -8.35 -17.89
C TRP A 172 5.25 -8.47 -18.15
N ARG A 173 5.68 -7.75 -19.18
CA ARG A 173 7.08 -7.57 -19.58
C ARG A 173 7.38 -6.08 -19.71
N TYR A 174 8.63 -5.71 -19.99
CA TYR A 174 9.06 -4.31 -20.10
C TYR A 174 8.20 -3.48 -21.07
N GLY A 175 7.69 -4.06 -22.17
CA GLY A 175 6.78 -3.40 -23.11
C GLY A 175 5.45 -4.14 -23.31
N ASP A 176 4.76 -3.87 -24.42
CA ASP A 176 3.42 -4.39 -24.76
C ASP A 176 3.36 -5.89 -25.12
N SER A 177 4.50 -6.56 -25.18
CA SER A 177 4.62 -7.97 -25.55
C SER A 177 5.98 -8.54 -25.15
N GLY A 178 6.08 -9.86 -24.98
CA GLY A 178 7.34 -10.55 -24.72
C GLY A 178 7.19 -11.73 -23.77
N ILE A 179 8.33 -12.21 -23.24
CA ILE A 179 8.34 -13.22 -22.17
C ILE A 179 8.14 -12.48 -20.86
N SER A 180 7.04 -12.76 -20.16
CA SER A 180 6.73 -12.16 -18.86
C SER A 180 7.81 -12.43 -17.79
N ASP A 181 7.91 -11.55 -16.80
CA ASP A 181 8.79 -11.75 -15.64
C ASP A 181 8.24 -11.13 -14.35
N ASN A 182 8.65 -11.68 -13.19
CA ASN A 182 8.11 -11.24 -11.90
C ASN A 182 8.71 -9.94 -11.35
N SER A 183 9.70 -9.36 -12.03
CA SER A 183 10.14 -8.01 -11.69
C SER A 183 9.16 -6.98 -12.29
N ASN A 184 8.76 -7.15 -13.56
CA ASN A 184 7.76 -6.30 -14.20
C ASN A 184 6.35 -6.52 -13.65
N THR A 185 5.91 -7.78 -13.54
CA THR A 185 4.58 -8.11 -13.02
C THR A 185 4.37 -7.54 -11.62
N GLY A 186 5.36 -7.70 -10.76
CA GLY A 186 5.28 -7.19 -9.40
C GLY A 186 5.20 -5.69 -9.29
N TYR A 187 5.72 -4.93 -10.26
CA TYR A 187 5.54 -3.47 -10.31
C TYR A 187 4.20 -3.10 -10.93
N ALA A 188 3.77 -3.76 -12.01
CA ALA A 188 2.44 -3.57 -12.59
C ALA A 188 1.35 -3.70 -11.52
N VAL A 189 1.46 -4.72 -10.66
CA VAL A 189 0.50 -4.95 -9.58
C VAL A 189 0.55 -3.91 -8.46
N ILE A 190 1.70 -3.27 -8.20
CA ILE A 190 1.74 -2.11 -7.27
C ILE A 190 0.86 -0.98 -7.79
N GLY A 191 1.04 -0.61 -9.06
CA GLY A 191 0.23 0.44 -9.68
C GLY A 191 -1.26 0.08 -9.65
N LEU A 192 -1.61 -1.15 -10.03
CA LEU A 192 -2.99 -1.63 -10.03
C LEU A 192 -3.61 -1.67 -8.63
N ALA A 193 -2.86 -2.06 -7.59
CA ALA A 193 -3.33 -2.07 -6.22
C ALA A 193 -3.68 -0.65 -5.75
N TYR A 194 -2.82 0.33 -6.05
CA TYR A 194 -3.08 1.74 -5.73
C TYR A 194 -4.36 2.26 -6.42
N THR A 195 -4.58 1.88 -7.68
CA THR A 195 -5.75 2.35 -8.43
C THR A 195 -7.04 1.69 -8.00
N GLU A 196 -7.01 0.42 -7.62
CA GLU A 196 -8.18 -0.26 -7.06
C GLU A 196 -8.66 0.47 -5.80
N ASN A 197 -7.72 0.87 -4.93
CA ASN A 197 -8.04 1.69 -3.76
C ASN A 197 -8.51 3.10 -4.13
N ALA A 198 -8.03 3.66 -5.25
CA ALA A 198 -8.51 4.93 -5.80
C ALA A 198 -9.83 4.82 -6.60
N GLY A 199 -10.44 3.62 -6.65
CA GLY A 199 -11.74 3.37 -7.26
C GLY A 199 -11.74 3.06 -8.76
N ALA A 200 -10.59 2.73 -9.35
CA ALA A 200 -10.52 2.31 -10.75
C ALA A 200 -11.06 0.88 -10.95
N ASP A 201 -11.70 0.65 -12.09
CA ASP A 201 -12.27 -0.64 -12.46
C ASP A 201 -11.20 -1.59 -12.98
N ILE A 202 -11.04 -2.73 -12.28
CA ILE A 202 -10.14 -3.81 -12.66
C ILE A 202 -10.96 -5.08 -12.87
N PRO A 203 -11.08 -5.60 -14.12
CA PRO A 203 -11.87 -6.80 -14.39
C PRO A 203 -11.32 -8.05 -13.71
N ASP A 204 -12.20 -8.92 -13.20
CA ASP A 204 -11.85 -10.23 -12.63
C ASP A 204 -10.97 -11.09 -13.56
N SER A 205 -11.13 -10.91 -14.87
CA SER A 205 -10.33 -11.63 -15.87
C SER A 205 -8.83 -11.31 -15.76
N LEU A 206 -8.46 -10.07 -15.40
CA LEU A 206 -7.07 -9.68 -15.17
C LEU A 206 -6.52 -10.40 -13.94
N LYS A 207 -7.26 -10.39 -12.82
CA LYS A 207 -6.87 -11.06 -11.57
C LYS A 207 -6.81 -12.59 -11.74
N THR A 208 -7.73 -13.17 -12.51
CA THR A 208 -7.73 -14.60 -12.86
C THR A 208 -6.47 -14.98 -13.64
N GLY A 209 -6.10 -14.17 -14.65
CA GLY A 209 -4.86 -14.36 -15.41
C GLY A 209 -3.64 -14.32 -14.49
N LEU A 210 -3.52 -13.25 -13.70
CA LEU A 210 -2.43 -13.07 -12.75
C LEU A 210 -2.33 -14.22 -11.74
N SER A 211 -3.46 -14.71 -11.20
CA SER A 211 -3.45 -15.85 -10.29
C SER A 211 -2.87 -17.12 -10.92
N GLY A 212 -3.06 -17.31 -12.23
CA GLY A 212 -2.40 -18.38 -12.99
C GLY A 212 -0.89 -18.18 -13.15
N TRP A 213 -0.44 -16.94 -13.36
CA TRP A 213 0.99 -16.61 -13.37
C TRP A 213 1.66 -16.87 -12.02
N ILE A 214 1.02 -16.45 -10.92
CA ILE A 214 1.51 -16.67 -9.55
C ILE A 214 1.76 -18.16 -9.30
N ASP A 215 0.83 -19.03 -9.72
CA ASP A 215 0.96 -20.49 -9.60
C ASP A 215 2.13 -21.04 -10.43
N ASP A 216 2.39 -20.50 -11.62
CA ASP A 216 3.50 -20.95 -12.49
C ASP A 216 4.87 -20.42 -12.04
N ILE A 217 4.95 -19.16 -11.58
CA ILE A 217 6.23 -18.50 -11.27
C ILE A 217 6.74 -18.79 -9.86
N GLN A 218 5.85 -19.18 -8.95
CA GLN A 218 6.27 -19.62 -7.62
C GLN A 218 7.00 -20.95 -7.72
N ASN A 219 8.15 -21.04 -7.05
CA ASN A 219 8.95 -22.25 -7.05
C ASN A 219 8.32 -23.33 -6.14
N ASP A 220 7.83 -24.43 -6.71
CA ASP A 220 7.26 -25.57 -5.96
C ASP A 220 8.19 -26.20 -4.91
N THR A 221 9.51 -26.04 -5.05
CA THR A 221 10.49 -26.66 -4.15
C THR A 221 10.81 -25.77 -2.95
N ASN A 222 10.88 -24.46 -3.17
CA ASN A 222 11.35 -23.52 -2.16
C ASN A 222 10.37 -22.37 -1.89
N GLY A 223 9.21 -22.27 -2.52
CA GLY A 223 8.19 -21.25 -2.26
C GLY A 223 8.52 -19.82 -2.69
N GLY A 224 9.75 -19.52 -3.11
CA GLY A 224 10.13 -18.19 -3.59
C GLY A 224 9.74 -17.96 -5.05
N SER A 225 9.80 -16.71 -5.49
CA SER A 225 9.46 -16.34 -6.87
C SER A 225 10.67 -16.37 -7.80
N GLY A 226 10.55 -17.07 -8.93
CA GLY A 226 11.50 -17.03 -10.04
C GLY A 226 11.45 -15.73 -10.84
N TYR A 227 12.31 -15.57 -11.84
CA TYR A 227 12.32 -14.38 -12.72
C TYR A 227 11.38 -14.55 -13.92
N THR A 228 11.78 -15.36 -14.91
CA THR A 228 10.96 -15.70 -16.09
C THR A 228 10.47 -17.14 -16.08
N THR A 229 10.94 -17.93 -15.11
CA THR A 229 10.59 -19.34 -14.86
C THR A 229 10.79 -19.62 -13.38
N PRO A 230 10.06 -20.57 -12.76
CA PRO A 230 10.05 -20.76 -11.31
C PRO A 230 11.42 -21.08 -10.69
N ASP A 231 12.32 -21.74 -11.42
CA ASP A 231 13.66 -22.10 -10.90
C ASP A 231 14.76 -21.06 -11.19
N TYR A 232 14.47 -20.06 -12.01
CA TYR A 232 15.50 -19.13 -12.48
C TYR A 232 15.57 -17.91 -11.57
N TRP A 233 16.71 -17.76 -10.87
CA TRP A 233 17.04 -16.57 -10.09
C TRP A 233 16.02 -16.25 -8.99
N VAL A 234 15.66 -17.25 -8.19
CA VAL A 234 14.74 -17.07 -7.07
C VAL A 234 15.34 -16.14 -6.01
N ASN A 235 14.61 -15.10 -5.59
CA ASN A 235 15.06 -14.18 -4.55
C ASN A 235 13.95 -13.46 -3.77
N SER A 236 14.35 -12.80 -2.68
CA SER A 236 13.43 -12.12 -1.76
C SER A 236 12.74 -10.90 -2.38
N LEU A 237 13.38 -10.19 -3.31
CA LEU A 237 12.75 -9.08 -4.04
C LEU A 237 11.49 -9.55 -4.78
N LYS A 238 11.64 -10.58 -5.63
CA LYS A 238 10.50 -11.10 -6.40
C LYS A 238 9.51 -11.85 -5.53
N THR A 239 9.96 -12.44 -4.43
CA THR A 239 9.06 -13.10 -3.47
C THR A 239 8.23 -12.07 -2.69
N GLY A 240 8.78 -10.90 -2.37
CA GLY A 240 8.01 -9.77 -1.84
C GLY A 240 6.96 -9.26 -2.83
N ASN A 241 7.32 -9.16 -4.11
CA ASN A 241 6.33 -8.91 -5.18
C ASN A 241 5.22 -9.96 -5.20
N LEU A 242 5.58 -11.24 -5.08
CA LEU A 242 4.65 -12.35 -5.10
C LEU A 242 3.63 -12.28 -3.96
N ILE A 243 4.04 -11.84 -2.76
CA ILE A 243 3.13 -11.65 -1.61
C ILE A 243 2.07 -10.57 -1.93
N LEU A 244 2.48 -9.43 -2.50
CA LEU A 244 1.54 -8.40 -2.94
C LEU A 244 0.60 -8.95 -4.03
N GLU A 245 1.15 -9.64 -5.03
CA GLU A 245 0.39 -10.24 -6.13
C GLU A 245 -0.68 -11.22 -5.62
N MET A 246 -0.31 -12.08 -4.67
CA MET A 246 -1.22 -13.02 -4.01
C MET A 246 -2.35 -12.29 -3.29
N GLY A 247 -2.03 -11.28 -2.48
CA GLY A 247 -3.03 -10.46 -1.81
C GLY A 247 -4.01 -9.80 -2.76
N PHE A 248 -3.48 -9.21 -3.83
CA PHE A 248 -4.26 -8.49 -4.85
C PHE A 248 -5.26 -9.40 -5.60
N VAL A 249 -4.91 -10.67 -5.81
CA VAL A 249 -5.83 -11.67 -6.41
C VAL A 249 -6.73 -12.36 -5.39
N GLY A 250 -6.69 -11.95 -4.12
CA GLY A 250 -7.61 -12.40 -3.08
C GLY A 250 -7.06 -13.48 -2.14
N ASP A 251 -5.78 -13.86 -2.20
CA ASP A 251 -5.21 -14.74 -1.19
C ASP A 251 -5.20 -14.07 0.20
N ASP A 252 -5.23 -14.90 1.23
CA ASP A 252 -5.16 -14.53 2.64
C ASP A 252 -4.03 -15.27 3.37
N SER A 253 -4.00 -15.17 4.69
CA SER A 253 -3.02 -15.85 5.55
C SER A 253 -3.15 -17.38 5.58
N GLU A 254 -4.30 -17.94 5.17
CA GLU A 254 -4.57 -19.38 5.12
C GLU A 254 -4.20 -19.99 3.76
N SER A 255 -3.99 -19.16 2.73
CA SER A 255 -3.51 -19.60 1.41
C SER A 255 -2.18 -20.33 1.51
N THR A 256 -2.15 -21.58 1.04
CA THR A 256 -0.95 -22.42 1.07
C THR A 256 0.23 -21.77 0.31
N ARG A 257 -0.05 -21.14 -0.84
CA ARG A 257 0.98 -20.45 -1.65
C ARG A 257 1.53 -19.18 -0.97
N MET A 258 0.71 -18.48 -0.18
CA MET A 258 1.14 -17.37 0.68
C MET A 258 2.12 -17.88 1.75
N GLY A 259 1.76 -18.94 2.47
CA GLY A 259 2.64 -19.54 3.48
C GLY A 259 4.01 -19.95 2.92
N TYR A 260 4.07 -20.51 1.70
CA TYR A 260 5.32 -20.86 1.05
C TYR A 260 6.20 -19.64 0.68
N ALA A 261 5.59 -18.53 0.28
CA ALA A 261 6.31 -17.28 0.01
C ALA A 261 6.90 -16.70 1.31
N ILE A 262 6.12 -16.67 2.39
CA ILE A 262 6.58 -16.23 3.72
C ILE A 262 7.73 -17.13 4.23
N ASP A 263 7.59 -18.45 4.13
CA ASP A 263 8.65 -19.41 4.50
C ASP A 263 9.95 -19.18 3.72
N TYR A 264 9.87 -18.71 2.47
CA TYR A 264 11.05 -18.33 1.68
C TYR A 264 11.70 -17.07 2.23
N ILE A 265 10.94 -16.01 2.49
CA ILE A 265 11.46 -14.77 3.07
C ILE A 265 12.13 -15.05 4.42
N VAL A 266 11.48 -15.81 5.32
CA VAL A 266 12.04 -16.19 6.62
C VAL A 266 13.36 -16.94 6.48
N ARG A 267 13.43 -17.94 5.59
CA ARG A 267 14.67 -18.72 5.36
C ARG A 267 15.83 -17.90 4.84
N HIS A 268 15.54 -16.84 4.07
CA HIS A 268 16.53 -16.01 3.41
C HIS A 268 16.68 -14.62 4.05
N TRP A 269 16.08 -14.39 5.22
CA TRP A 269 16.03 -13.08 5.87
C TRP A 269 17.41 -12.48 6.14
N ASN A 270 18.36 -13.32 6.55
CA ASN A 270 19.73 -12.91 6.86
C ASN A 270 20.73 -13.18 5.73
N ASP A 271 20.27 -13.62 4.56
CA ASP A 271 21.14 -13.86 3.42
C ASP A 271 21.60 -12.54 2.79
N THR A 272 22.83 -12.57 2.28
CA THR A 272 23.37 -11.41 1.57
C THR A 272 22.89 -11.36 0.12
N SER A 273 22.69 -10.16 -0.40
CA SER A 273 22.45 -9.76 -1.77
C SER A 273 23.73 -9.85 -2.61
N TYR A 274 24.90 -9.98 -1.99
CA TYR A 274 26.18 -10.03 -2.68
C TYR A 274 27.13 -11.13 -2.19
N VAL A 275 27.35 -12.16 -3.01
CA VAL A 275 28.51 -13.06 -2.89
C VAL A 275 29.07 -13.41 -4.28
N GLY A 276 29.91 -12.54 -4.85
CA GLY A 276 30.61 -12.85 -6.11
C GLY A 276 29.68 -12.97 -7.33
N ASP A 277 29.82 -14.05 -8.11
CA ASP A 277 29.01 -14.33 -9.31
C ASP A 277 27.64 -15.00 -8.99
N GLU A 278 27.25 -15.13 -7.71
CA GLU A 278 26.04 -15.84 -7.27
C GLU A 278 24.86 -14.91 -6.91
N TYR A 279 23.66 -15.48 -7.08
CA TYR A 279 22.36 -14.82 -7.09
C TYR A 279 22.05 -13.99 -5.83
N MET A 280 21.50 -12.80 -6.07
CA MET A 280 21.08 -11.85 -5.04
C MET A 280 19.83 -12.36 -4.30
N THR A 281 20.02 -13.17 -3.27
CA THR A 281 18.93 -13.92 -2.60
C THR A 281 18.20 -13.11 -1.53
N GLY A 282 18.91 -12.39 -0.67
CA GLY A 282 18.34 -11.59 0.43
C GLY A 282 18.37 -10.08 0.19
N TRP A 283 18.02 -9.31 1.23
CA TRP A 283 17.94 -7.85 1.20
C TRP A 283 19.19 -7.14 1.76
N LYS A 284 19.98 -7.80 2.62
CA LYS A 284 21.24 -7.25 3.16
C LYS A 284 22.39 -7.46 2.19
N PRO A 285 23.45 -6.66 2.13
CA PRO A 285 23.45 -5.25 2.46
C PRO A 285 22.81 -4.44 1.29
N HIS A 286 22.19 -3.31 1.63
CA HIS A 286 21.83 -2.23 0.72
C HIS A 286 20.89 -2.55 -0.46
N ASN A 287 20.21 -3.72 -0.50
CA ASN A 287 19.22 -3.99 -1.54
C ASN A 287 17.87 -3.36 -1.14
N TYR A 288 17.81 -2.02 -1.20
CA TYR A 288 16.65 -1.21 -0.84
C TYR A 288 15.45 -1.54 -1.73
N GLN A 289 15.67 -1.93 -2.99
CA GLN A 289 14.58 -2.43 -3.83
C GLN A 289 13.93 -3.69 -3.25
N ALA A 290 14.74 -4.65 -2.76
CA ALA A 290 14.20 -5.82 -2.09
C ALA A 290 13.50 -5.48 -0.78
N MET A 291 14.04 -4.54 0.01
CA MET A 291 13.38 -4.06 1.24
C MET A 291 12.00 -3.47 0.92
N TYR A 292 11.93 -2.59 -0.09
CA TYR A 292 10.68 -2.01 -0.56
C TYR A 292 9.69 -3.07 -1.07
N CYS A 293 10.16 -4.05 -1.86
CA CYS A 293 9.31 -5.10 -2.37
C CYS A 293 8.80 -6.07 -1.30
N ILE A 294 9.57 -6.31 -0.24
CA ILE A 294 9.14 -7.11 0.92
C ILE A 294 8.14 -6.31 1.74
N MET A 295 8.47 -5.06 2.09
CA MET A 295 7.62 -4.16 2.86
C MET A 295 6.24 -4.06 2.21
N LYS A 296 6.16 -3.73 0.91
CA LYS A 296 4.85 -3.55 0.26
C LYS A 296 3.98 -4.81 0.29
N GLY A 297 4.60 -5.99 0.17
CA GLY A 297 3.86 -7.25 0.23
C GLY A 297 3.33 -7.53 1.63
N LEU A 298 4.18 -7.41 2.64
CA LEU A 298 3.80 -7.65 4.03
C LEU A 298 2.80 -6.60 4.53
N GLU A 299 3.00 -5.33 4.21
CA GLU A 299 2.13 -4.24 4.63
C GLU A 299 0.76 -4.30 3.91
N TYR A 300 0.72 -4.59 2.60
CA TYR A 300 -0.55 -4.80 1.89
C TYR A 300 -1.38 -5.92 2.54
N MET A 301 -0.69 -6.99 2.97
CA MET A 301 -1.28 -8.12 3.67
C MET A 301 -1.46 -7.90 5.18
N GLN A 302 -1.06 -6.76 5.72
CA GLN A 302 -1.13 -6.41 7.14
C GLN A 302 -0.42 -7.43 8.05
N ILE A 303 0.70 -7.98 7.57
CA ILE A 303 1.55 -8.92 8.30
C ILE A 303 2.60 -8.12 9.07
N GLU A 304 2.48 -8.03 10.39
CA GLU A 304 3.43 -7.29 11.25
C GLU A 304 4.69 -8.10 11.60
N GLU A 305 4.59 -9.43 11.68
CA GLU A 305 5.68 -10.31 12.10
C GLU A 305 5.73 -11.59 11.24
N ILE A 306 6.93 -12.08 10.92
CA ILE A 306 7.14 -13.36 10.24
C ILE A 306 8.08 -14.28 11.04
N ASP A 307 7.54 -15.36 11.62
CA ASP A 307 8.31 -16.34 12.43
C ASP A 307 9.19 -15.69 13.53
N GLY A 308 8.63 -14.74 14.30
CA GLY A 308 9.38 -14.02 15.35
C GLY A 308 10.25 -12.86 14.85
N ILE A 309 10.22 -12.56 13.56
CA ILE A 309 10.95 -11.44 12.95
C ILE A 309 10.00 -10.25 12.84
N ASP A 310 10.27 -9.20 13.62
CA ASP A 310 9.75 -7.87 13.34
C ASP A 310 10.52 -7.33 12.12
N TRP A 311 9.92 -7.51 10.96
CA TRP A 311 10.58 -7.22 9.70
C TRP A 311 10.78 -5.72 9.51
N PHE A 312 9.88 -4.90 10.04
CA PHE A 312 9.95 -3.45 9.89
C PHE A 312 11.01 -2.87 10.82
N GLU A 313 11.08 -3.32 12.07
CA GLU A 313 12.16 -2.96 13.00
C GLU A 313 13.53 -3.27 12.38
N GLU A 314 13.77 -4.50 11.92
CA GLU A 314 15.08 -4.88 11.36
C GLU A 314 15.45 -4.12 10.07
N ILE A 315 14.48 -3.85 9.19
CA ILE A 315 14.72 -3.11 7.94
C ILE A 315 14.96 -1.62 8.24
N SER A 316 14.11 -1.00 9.07
CA SER A 316 14.20 0.43 9.40
C SER A 316 15.49 0.73 10.17
N ASP A 317 15.88 -0.12 11.12
CA ASP A 317 17.19 -0.07 11.79
C ASP A 317 18.33 -0.01 10.77
N TYR A 318 18.33 -0.92 9.81
CA TYR A 318 19.38 -0.99 8.80
C TYR A 318 19.39 0.27 7.92
N ILE A 319 18.23 0.76 7.50
CA ILE A 319 18.14 1.96 6.67
C ILE A 319 18.68 3.17 7.46
N VAL A 320 18.21 3.41 8.68
CA VAL A 320 18.65 4.53 9.53
C VAL A 320 20.15 4.46 9.80
N GLU A 321 20.70 3.29 10.12
CA GLU A 321 22.14 3.10 10.36
C GLU A 321 23.03 3.38 9.14
N ASN A 322 22.48 3.26 7.92
CA ASN A 322 23.23 3.37 6.66
C ASN A 322 22.91 4.65 5.86
N GLN A 323 22.18 5.61 6.44
CA GLN A 323 21.98 6.92 5.83
C GLN A 323 23.29 7.72 5.82
N HIS A 324 23.60 8.37 4.69
CA HIS A 324 24.72 9.32 4.64
C HIS A 324 24.39 10.60 5.41
N SER A 325 25.41 11.32 5.88
CA SER A 325 25.22 12.58 6.62
C SER A 325 24.44 13.66 5.88
N ASP A 326 24.35 13.52 4.56
CA ASP A 326 23.70 14.47 3.66
C ASP A 326 22.29 13.99 3.27
N GLY A 327 21.76 12.94 3.92
CA GLY A 327 20.36 12.49 3.83
C GLY A 327 20.08 11.34 2.87
N TYR A 328 21.00 11.00 1.97
CA TYR A 328 20.75 9.99 0.92
C TYR A 328 21.23 8.58 1.28
N TRP A 329 20.79 7.61 0.48
CA TRP A 329 21.29 6.23 0.47
C TRP A 329 21.87 5.88 -0.90
N ASP A 330 22.84 4.98 -0.91
CA ASP A 330 23.44 4.42 -2.11
C ASP A 330 23.82 2.95 -1.92
N GLY A 331 24.36 2.34 -2.96
CA GLY A 331 24.82 0.95 -2.93
C GLY A 331 23.77 -0.07 -3.32
N ASP A 332 22.56 0.36 -3.73
CA ASP A 332 21.59 -0.57 -4.30
C ASP A 332 22.15 -1.20 -5.59
N PRO A 333 22.16 -2.54 -5.67
CA PRO A 333 22.67 -3.27 -6.83
C PRO A 333 21.90 -2.99 -8.13
N TRP A 334 20.63 -2.59 -8.02
CA TRP A 334 19.76 -2.25 -9.15
C TRP A 334 19.71 -0.76 -9.44
N ALA A 335 20.16 0.12 -8.55
CA ALA A 335 20.18 1.55 -8.88
C ALA A 335 21.39 1.99 -9.74
N ASN A 336 22.38 1.11 -9.97
CA ASN A 336 23.70 1.47 -10.53
C ASN A 336 23.76 1.66 -12.06
N TYR A 337 22.62 1.87 -12.72
CA TYR A 337 22.56 2.10 -14.18
C TYR A 337 22.28 3.55 -14.58
N THR A 338 21.98 4.43 -13.62
CA THR A 338 21.85 5.88 -13.84
C THR A 338 23.17 6.61 -13.54
N GLU A 339 23.35 7.82 -14.07
CA GLU A 339 24.48 8.69 -13.68
C GLU A 339 24.34 9.20 -12.22
N THR A 340 23.14 9.04 -11.63
CA THR A 340 22.77 9.36 -10.24
C THR A 340 22.20 8.14 -9.50
N PRO A 341 23.00 7.09 -9.24
CA PRO A 341 22.53 5.81 -8.69
C PRO A 341 21.98 5.89 -7.24
N LYS A 342 22.06 7.07 -6.64
CA LYS A 342 21.58 7.36 -5.29
C LYS A 342 20.11 7.77 -5.23
N ILE A 343 19.50 8.23 -6.34
CA ILE A 343 18.10 8.68 -6.32
C ILE A 343 17.17 7.50 -6.04
N LEU A 344 17.18 6.45 -6.88
CA LEU A 344 16.37 5.25 -6.67
C LEU A 344 16.64 4.56 -5.31
N SER A 345 17.92 4.49 -4.91
CA SER A 345 18.28 3.95 -3.59
C SER A 345 17.62 4.73 -2.45
N THR A 346 17.58 6.05 -2.56
CA THR A 346 16.96 6.94 -1.57
C THR A 346 15.44 6.89 -1.63
N GLU A 347 14.85 6.82 -2.82
CA GLU A 347 13.40 6.64 -3.00
C GLU A 347 12.92 5.35 -2.34
N TRP A 348 13.55 4.20 -2.64
CA TRP A 348 13.17 2.94 -2.00
C TRP A 348 13.39 2.94 -0.49
N ALA A 349 14.48 3.55 0.00
CA ALA A 349 14.72 3.68 1.43
C ALA A 349 13.62 4.49 2.12
N LEU A 350 13.28 5.68 1.58
CA LEU A 350 12.25 6.55 2.13
C LEU A 350 10.86 5.91 2.09
N LEU A 351 10.47 5.36 0.94
CA LEU A 351 9.18 4.67 0.79
C LEU A 351 9.07 3.46 1.72
N THR A 352 10.19 2.78 1.99
CA THR A 352 10.22 1.67 2.97
C THR A 352 10.03 2.17 4.40
N LEU A 353 10.72 3.25 4.81
CA LEU A 353 10.59 3.83 6.16
C LEU A 353 9.18 4.32 6.46
N GLU A 354 8.44 4.74 5.44
CA GLU A 354 7.05 5.19 5.59
C GLU A 354 6.01 4.11 5.36
N LYS A 355 6.45 2.88 5.08
CA LYS A 355 5.56 1.79 4.67
C LYS A 355 4.64 2.17 3.51
N ALA A 356 5.17 2.93 2.55
CA ALA A 356 4.41 3.50 1.44
C ALA A 356 3.88 2.40 0.50
N THR A 357 2.66 1.96 0.78
CA THR A 357 1.85 1.08 -0.05
C THR A 357 0.38 1.28 0.30
N VAL A 358 -0.53 0.69 -0.48
CA VAL A 358 -1.93 0.57 -0.08
C VAL A 358 -2.13 -0.68 0.77
N ILE A 359 -3.17 -0.69 1.59
CA ILE A 359 -3.57 -1.85 2.39
C ILE A 359 -4.73 -2.58 1.71
N LYS A 360 -4.81 -3.91 1.88
CA LYS A 360 -5.97 -4.69 1.48
C LYS A 360 -7.15 -4.37 2.39
N GLU A 361 -8.19 -3.72 1.86
CA GLU A 361 -9.47 -3.56 2.56
C GLU A 361 -10.47 -4.62 2.08
N ILE A 362 -11.02 -5.42 2.99
CA ILE A 362 -12.07 -6.40 2.68
C ILE A 362 -13.39 -5.64 2.51
N PRO A 363 -14.04 -5.68 1.33
CA PRO A 363 -15.34 -5.05 1.16
C PRO A 363 -16.41 -5.88 1.88
N VAL A 364 -17.26 -5.22 2.66
CA VAL A 364 -18.35 -5.86 3.41
C VAL A 364 -19.68 -5.17 3.15
N GLY A 365 -20.76 -5.95 3.16
CA GLY A 365 -22.11 -5.39 3.08
C GLY A 365 -22.39 -4.55 4.33
N PHE A 366 -22.60 -3.25 4.16
CA PHE A 366 -23.01 -2.34 5.22
C PHE A 366 -24.41 -1.83 4.95
N ASP A 367 -25.28 -1.86 5.95
CA ASP A 367 -26.65 -1.38 5.84
C ASP A 367 -26.98 -0.45 7.00
N VAL A 368 -27.16 0.82 6.65
CA VAL A 368 -27.75 1.82 7.52
C VAL A 368 -29.26 1.63 7.50
N LYS A 369 -29.81 1.15 8.61
CA LYS A 369 -31.24 0.89 8.80
C LYS A 369 -31.78 -0.25 7.92
N PRO A 370 -31.45 -1.50 8.30
CA PRO A 370 -31.93 -2.68 7.60
C PRO A 370 -33.43 -2.68 7.31
N GLY A 371 -33.78 -3.10 6.09
CA GLY A 371 -35.15 -3.08 5.56
C GLY A 371 -35.64 -1.72 5.03
N SER A 372 -34.74 -0.74 4.89
CA SER A 372 -35.00 0.56 4.28
C SER A 372 -34.08 0.78 3.06
N CYS A 373 -34.50 1.66 2.16
CA CYS A 373 -33.67 2.32 1.13
C CYS A 373 -34.59 3.32 0.38
N PRO A 374 -34.22 4.60 0.22
CA PRO A 374 -33.05 5.25 0.83
C PRO A 374 -33.14 5.22 2.36
N ASN A 375 -31.99 5.34 3.03
CA ASN A 375 -31.89 5.12 4.48
C ASN A 375 -32.00 6.41 5.28
N PRO A 376 -33.18 6.70 5.90
CA PRO A 376 -33.39 8.00 6.49
C PRO A 376 -32.70 8.13 7.85
N ILE A 377 -31.90 9.19 8.00
CA ILE A 377 -31.40 9.69 9.28
C ILE A 377 -32.13 10.99 9.61
N ASN A 378 -32.87 11.00 10.71
CA ASN A 378 -33.52 12.21 11.21
C ASN A 378 -32.57 12.90 12.19
N ILE A 379 -31.92 13.98 11.75
CA ILE A 379 -30.91 14.71 12.53
C ILE A 379 -31.47 15.37 13.81
N LYS A 380 -32.80 15.43 13.96
CA LYS A 380 -33.47 15.91 15.19
C LYS A 380 -33.84 14.80 16.16
N SER A 381 -33.60 13.55 15.79
CA SER A 381 -33.90 12.38 16.60
C SER A 381 -32.94 12.30 17.79
N LYS A 382 -33.48 12.11 18.99
CA LYS A 382 -32.71 11.74 20.20
C LYS A 382 -32.72 10.24 20.45
N GLY A 383 -32.96 9.48 19.39
CA GLY A 383 -33.03 8.03 19.39
C GLY A 383 -31.72 7.42 18.95
N VAL A 384 -31.80 6.16 18.53
CA VAL A 384 -30.67 5.44 17.95
C VAL A 384 -30.90 5.22 16.47
N GLN A 385 -29.82 5.22 15.70
CA GLN A 385 -29.79 4.80 14.32
C GLN A 385 -29.32 3.33 14.27
N PRO A 386 -30.16 2.38 13.82
CA PRO A 386 -29.72 1.01 13.62
C PRO A 386 -28.86 0.90 12.36
N MET A 387 -27.80 0.10 12.43
CA MET A 387 -26.90 -0.20 11.32
C MET A 387 -26.47 -1.67 11.44
N ALA A 388 -26.02 -2.29 10.35
CA ALA A 388 -25.52 -3.67 10.36
C ALA A 388 -24.37 -3.85 9.38
N ILE A 389 -23.38 -4.68 9.76
CA ILE A 389 -22.44 -5.29 8.81
C ILE A 389 -22.96 -6.70 8.55
N ALA A 390 -23.24 -7.00 7.29
CA ALA A 390 -23.80 -8.27 6.85
C ALA A 390 -22.75 -9.39 6.94
N GLY A 391 -23.15 -10.55 7.44
CA GLY A 391 -22.33 -11.75 7.25
C GLY A 391 -22.49 -12.31 5.84
N SER A 392 -21.50 -13.05 5.37
CA SER A 392 -21.56 -13.71 4.06
C SER A 392 -20.83 -15.06 4.07
N GLU A 393 -20.83 -15.76 2.92
CA GLU A 393 -19.98 -16.95 2.75
C GLU A 393 -18.48 -16.61 2.78
N GLU A 394 -18.13 -15.34 2.53
CA GLU A 394 -16.77 -14.82 2.38
C GLU A 394 -16.32 -13.98 3.58
N PHE A 395 -17.23 -13.61 4.50
CA PHE A 395 -16.91 -12.77 5.64
C PHE A 395 -17.69 -13.20 6.90
N ASP A 396 -16.94 -13.64 7.92
CA ASP A 396 -17.50 -14.02 9.22
C ASP A 396 -17.48 -12.82 10.19
N VAL A 397 -18.68 -12.31 10.52
CA VAL A 397 -18.83 -11.18 11.45
C VAL A 397 -18.35 -11.48 12.88
N TYR A 398 -18.11 -12.74 13.25
CA TYR A 398 -17.50 -13.08 14.54
C TYR A 398 -16.03 -12.68 14.63
N ASP A 399 -15.37 -12.49 13.49
CA ASP A 399 -13.97 -12.09 13.45
C ASP A 399 -13.79 -10.58 13.61
N ILE A 400 -14.85 -9.76 13.52
CA ILE A 400 -14.78 -8.31 13.74
C ILE A 400 -14.37 -8.00 15.18
N ASP A 401 -13.38 -7.12 15.38
CA ASP A 401 -13.16 -6.43 16.66
C ASP A 401 -14.04 -5.16 16.73
N PRO A 402 -15.15 -5.16 17.49
CA PRO A 402 -16.07 -4.02 17.51
C PRO A 402 -15.48 -2.75 18.14
N ALA A 403 -14.34 -2.86 18.84
CA ALA A 403 -13.65 -1.71 19.43
C ALA A 403 -12.94 -0.83 18.40
N THR A 404 -12.72 -1.36 17.19
CA THR A 404 -12.00 -0.69 16.10
C THR A 404 -12.94 -0.02 15.09
N LEU A 405 -14.26 -0.19 15.26
CA LEU A 405 -15.25 0.33 14.34
C LEU A 405 -15.25 1.86 14.32
N LYS A 406 -15.00 2.40 13.13
CA LYS A 406 -15.02 3.82 12.80
C LYS A 406 -16.09 4.07 11.76
N ILE A 407 -16.91 5.10 11.98
CA ILE A 407 -17.94 5.50 11.02
C ILE A 407 -17.66 6.90 10.50
N GLY A 408 -18.05 7.20 9.28
CA GLY A 408 -17.73 8.47 8.62
C GLY A 408 -18.47 8.65 7.31
N ILE A 409 -18.15 9.72 6.61
CA ILE A 409 -18.65 9.97 5.25
C ILE A 409 -17.59 9.50 4.26
N CYS A 410 -18.02 8.82 3.20
CA CYS A 410 -17.17 8.59 2.04
C CYS A 410 -17.58 9.50 0.89
N ILE A 411 -16.64 10.26 0.35
CA ILE A 411 -16.82 11.02 -0.89
C ILE A 411 -15.66 10.66 -1.81
N ASN A 412 -15.97 10.18 -3.03
CA ASN A 412 -14.95 9.84 -4.04
C ASN A 412 -13.84 8.89 -3.54
N GLY A 413 -14.19 7.95 -2.65
CA GLY A 413 -13.23 6.99 -2.06
C GLY A 413 -12.48 7.51 -0.84
N GLU A 414 -12.57 8.80 -0.52
CA GLU A 414 -11.97 9.35 0.70
C GLU A 414 -12.90 9.15 1.90
N PHE A 415 -12.38 8.55 2.97
CA PHE A 415 -13.09 8.31 4.21
C PHE A 415 -12.77 9.41 5.23
N THR A 416 -13.75 10.26 5.54
CA THR A 416 -13.66 11.24 6.63
C THR A 416 -14.32 10.66 7.87
N GLU A 417 -13.51 10.28 8.86
CA GLU A 417 -13.96 9.71 10.12
C GLU A 417 -14.80 10.71 10.95
N PHE A 418 -15.86 10.21 11.58
CA PHE A 418 -16.58 10.90 12.64
C PHE A 418 -15.93 10.65 13.99
N GLU A 419 -15.09 11.60 14.41
CA GLU A 419 -14.35 11.53 15.67
C GLU A 419 -15.25 11.28 16.89
N GLY A 420 -14.90 10.27 17.68
CA GLY A 420 -15.58 9.94 18.93
C GLY A 420 -16.94 9.24 18.77
N VAL A 421 -17.33 8.83 17.57
CA VAL A 421 -18.57 8.07 17.34
C VAL A 421 -18.30 6.56 17.38
N ALA A 422 -18.94 5.87 18.33
CA ALA A 422 -18.85 4.42 18.47
C ALA A 422 -20.25 3.80 18.63
N PRO A 423 -20.43 2.50 18.32
CA PRO A 423 -21.71 1.84 18.54
C PRO A 423 -22.04 1.80 20.06
N LEU A 424 -23.20 2.32 20.45
CA LEU A 424 -23.68 2.29 21.84
C LEU A 424 -23.82 0.85 22.38
N ARG A 425 -24.18 -0.06 21.48
CA ARG A 425 -24.27 -1.50 21.69
C ARG A 425 -24.32 -2.20 20.34
N TRP A 426 -23.93 -3.46 20.37
CA TRP A 426 -24.02 -4.36 19.24
C TRP A 426 -24.49 -5.76 19.71
N GLU A 427 -25.03 -6.52 18.78
CA GLU A 427 -25.45 -7.91 18.96
C GLU A 427 -25.33 -8.67 17.64
N TYR A 428 -25.19 -9.99 17.72
CA TYR A 428 -25.25 -10.86 16.55
C TYR A 428 -26.71 -11.22 16.27
N ASP A 429 -27.22 -10.82 15.12
CA ASP A 429 -28.61 -11.02 14.70
C ASP A 429 -28.70 -11.07 13.18
N ASP A 430 -29.73 -11.71 12.64
CA ASP A 430 -29.98 -11.81 11.19
C ASP A 430 -30.99 -10.72 10.81
N VAL A 431 -30.48 -9.59 10.29
CA VAL A 431 -31.24 -8.36 10.06
C VAL A 431 -31.17 -7.85 8.63
N THR A 432 -30.12 -8.18 7.89
CA THR A 432 -29.86 -7.72 6.52
C THR A 432 -29.38 -8.88 5.62
N GLU A 433 -29.12 -8.59 4.34
CA GLU A 433 -28.48 -9.51 3.39
C GLU A 433 -27.20 -8.85 2.86
N ASN A 434 -26.18 -9.64 2.51
CA ASN A 434 -24.94 -9.09 1.97
C ASN A 434 -25.20 -8.37 0.64
N TYR A 435 -24.93 -7.07 0.62
CA TYR A 435 -25.02 -6.24 -0.57
C TYR A 435 -23.85 -5.25 -0.61
N ILE A 436 -23.02 -5.39 -1.63
CA ILE A 436 -21.90 -4.50 -1.92
C ILE A 436 -22.19 -3.92 -3.31
N PRO A 437 -22.53 -2.63 -3.43
CA PRO A 437 -22.95 -2.06 -4.71
C PRO A 437 -21.77 -2.04 -5.68
N GLU A 438 -21.95 -2.66 -6.85
CA GLU A 438 -21.05 -2.55 -8.00
C GLU A 438 -21.33 -1.25 -8.79
N GLU A 439 -20.43 -0.93 -9.74
CA GLU A 439 -20.59 0.25 -10.58
C GLU A 439 -21.93 0.22 -11.34
N GLY A 440 -22.66 1.34 -11.34
CA GLY A 440 -23.97 1.45 -11.97
C GLY A 440 -25.13 0.80 -11.22
N GLU A 441 -24.87 0.11 -10.10
CA GLU A 441 -25.92 -0.37 -9.21
C GLU A 441 -26.41 0.71 -8.22
N PRO A 442 -27.63 0.58 -7.68
CA PRO A 442 -28.10 1.47 -6.62
C PRO A 442 -27.21 1.35 -5.38
N CYS A 443 -26.72 2.47 -4.84
CA CYS A 443 -25.87 2.44 -3.65
C CYS A 443 -26.50 1.82 -2.39
N CYS A 444 -27.83 1.69 -2.35
CA CYS A 444 -28.53 0.87 -1.36
C CYS A 444 -29.63 0.07 -2.04
N ILE A 445 -29.99 -1.06 -1.43
CA ILE A 445 -31.22 -1.79 -1.73
C ILE A 445 -32.02 -1.97 -0.45
N ARG A 446 -33.31 -2.26 -0.59
CA ARG A 446 -34.10 -2.73 0.56
C ARG A 446 -33.74 -4.18 0.82
N THR A 447 -32.86 -4.39 1.79
CA THR A 447 -32.42 -5.69 2.30
C THR A 447 -33.48 -6.36 3.17
N LYS A 448 -33.21 -7.61 3.54
CA LYS A 448 -34.01 -8.46 4.43
C LYS A 448 -33.08 -9.49 5.09
N PRO A 449 -33.46 -10.06 6.24
CA PRO A 449 -32.76 -11.21 6.82
C PRO A 449 -32.61 -12.36 5.81
N ASP A 450 -31.40 -12.90 5.67
CA ASP A 450 -31.06 -13.97 4.72
C ASP A 450 -30.71 -15.32 5.39
N GLY A 451 -30.64 -15.34 6.73
CA GLY A 451 -30.28 -16.53 7.52
C GLY A 451 -28.80 -16.65 7.84
N ILE A 452 -27.97 -15.70 7.42
CA ILE A 452 -26.58 -15.51 7.85
C ILE A 452 -26.58 -14.53 9.03
N THR A 453 -25.61 -14.68 9.93
CA THR A 453 -25.53 -13.81 11.12
C THR A 453 -24.85 -12.49 10.75
N ASP A 454 -25.44 -11.37 11.18
CA ASP A 454 -24.87 -10.03 11.00
C ASP A 454 -24.36 -9.46 12.33
N LEU A 455 -23.48 -8.46 12.24
CA LEU A 455 -23.18 -7.58 13.37
C LEU A 455 -24.17 -6.41 13.40
N SER A 456 -25.25 -6.55 14.18
CA SER A 456 -26.25 -5.48 14.34
C SER A 456 -25.80 -4.46 15.39
N MET A 457 -25.77 -3.19 15.00
CA MET A 457 -25.29 -2.08 15.83
C MET A 457 -26.39 -1.05 16.07
N LYS A 458 -26.19 -0.22 17.10
CA LYS A 458 -27.03 0.94 17.41
C LYS A 458 -26.15 2.14 17.73
N TYR A 459 -26.21 3.16 16.88
CA TYR A 459 -25.49 4.43 17.07
C TYR A 459 -26.39 5.49 17.68
N ASP A 460 -25.87 6.38 18.51
CA ASP A 460 -26.62 7.55 18.96
C ASP A 460 -26.79 8.52 17.77
N THR A 461 -28.04 8.91 17.48
CA THR A 461 -28.27 9.81 16.34
C THR A 461 -27.70 11.20 16.57
N GLN A 462 -27.58 11.68 17.81
CA GLN A 462 -27.01 13.00 18.08
C GLN A 462 -25.48 12.98 18.05
N GLU A 463 -24.82 11.88 18.41
CA GLU A 463 -23.36 11.76 18.23
C GLU A 463 -22.99 11.83 16.74
N LEU A 464 -23.72 11.12 15.87
CA LEU A 464 -23.54 11.21 14.41
C LEU A 464 -23.76 12.65 13.88
N VAL A 465 -24.71 13.38 14.47
CA VAL A 465 -25.02 14.76 14.09
C VAL A 465 -23.92 15.71 14.53
N GLU A 466 -23.48 15.61 15.78
CA GLU A 466 -22.43 16.44 16.35
C GLU A 466 -21.06 16.19 15.70
N ALA A 467 -20.84 15.00 15.14
CA ALA A 467 -19.59 14.64 14.49
C ALA A 467 -19.53 15.00 12.99
N GLY A 468 -20.62 15.50 12.39
CA GLY A 468 -20.57 16.03 11.02
C GLY A 468 -21.88 15.97 10.21
N LEU A 469 -22.93 15.27 10.66
CA LEU A 469 -24.20 15.28 9.90
C LEU A 469 -25.00 16.58 10.05
N ASP A 470 -24.63 17.51 10.94
CA ASP A 470 -25.28 18.81 11.07
C ASP A 470 -24.93 19.82 9.97
N ASP A 471 -23.89 19.54 9.18
CA ASP A 471 -23.50 20.33 8.01
C ASP A 471 -24.43 20.13 6.80
N TYR A 472 -25.32 19.13 6.85
CA TYR A 472 -26.18 18.73 5.73
C TYR A 472 -27.66 19.10 5.92
N GLU A 473 -28.32 19.39 4.81
CA GLU A 473 -29.71 19.80 4.76
C GLU A 473 -30.67 18.65 4.47
N LYS A 474 -31.95 18.91 4.73
CA LYS A 474 -33.00 17.93 4.50
C LYS A 474 -33.09 17.52 3.02
N ASN A 475 -33.05 16.20 2.80
CA ASN A 475 -33.00 15.51 1.51
C ASN A 475 -31.64 15.48 0.82
N ASP A 476 -30.58 15.91 1.49
CA ASP A 476 -29.23 15.58 1.05
C ASP A 476 -29.04 14.06 1.12
N GLU A 477 -28.40 13.52 0.10
CA GLU A 477 -28.04 12.11 -0.03
C GLU A 477 -26.53 12.01 0.18
N LEU A 478 -26.11 11.09 1.07
CA LEU A 478 -24.73 10.93 1.48
C LEU A 478 -24.36 9.45 1.46
N CYS A 479 -23.10 9.16 1.17
CA CYS A 479 -22.54 7.83 1.36
C CYS A 479 -21.92 7.77 2.76
N LEU A 480 -22.50 6.95 3.63
CA LEU A 480 -21.97 6.67 4.95
C LEU A 480 -21.13 5.40 4.88
N CYS A 481 -19.94 5.45 5.47
CA CYS A 481 -19.00 4.35 5.49
C CYS A 481 -18.69 3.88 6.89
N ILE A 482 -18.34 2.61 7.00
CA ILE A 482 -17.79 2.01 8.21
C ILE A 482 -16.47 1.33 7.86
N LYS A 483 -15.46 1.53 8.71
CA LYS A 483 -14.19 0.82 8.68
C LYS A 483 -13.94 0.13 10.01
N GLY A 484 -13.16 -0.93 10.01
CA GLY A 484 -12.72 -1.62 11.22
C GLY A 484 -11.70 -2.70 10.90
N THR A 485 -11.27 -3.43 11.94
CA THR A 485 -10.35 -4.57 11.79
C THR A 485 -10.97 -5.84 12.34
N THR A 486 -10.58 -6.97 11.77
CA THR A 486 -10.80 -8.28 12.39
C THR A 486 -9.84 -8.48 13.57
N TYR A 487 -10.10 -9.46 14.44
CA TYR A 487 -9.15 -9.91 15.46
C TYR A 487 -7.87 -10.48 14.85
N GLY A 488 -7.89 -10.85 13.56
CA GLY A 488 -6.73 -11.26 12.78
C GLY A 488 -5.93 -10.08 12.21
N GLY A 489 -6.39 -8.84 12.39
CA GLY A 489 -5.71 -7.63 11.92
C GLY A 489 -6.13 -7.15 10.53
N GLU A 490 -7.01 -7.88 9.83
CA GLU A 490 -7.45 -7.49 8.49
C GLU A 490 -8.43 -6.32 8.53
N GLN A 491 -8.13 -5.27 7.80
CA GLN A 491 -9.03 -4.13 7.62
C GLN A 491 -10.18 -4.46 6.67
N PHE A 492 -11.37 -3.94 7.00
CA PHE A 492 -12.56 -4.01 6.16
C PHE A 492 -13.24 -2.65 6.01
N VAL A 493 -13.97 -2.49 4.92
CA VAL A 493 -14.75 -1.30 4.61
C VAL A 493 -16.13 -1.67 4.09
N GLY A 494 -17.14 -0.96 4.58
CA GLY A 494 -18.51 -1.09 4.10
C GLY A 494 -19.12 0.28 3.84
N ARG A 495 -20.02 0.38 2.86
CA ARG A 495 -20.65 1.63 2.44
C ARG A 495 -22.15 1.47 2.23
N ASP A 496 -22.90 2.52 2.54
CA ASP A 496 -24.34 2.60 2.30
C ASP A 496 -24.82 4.04 2.13
N CYS A 497 -25.95 4.23 1.44
CA CYS A 497 -26.51 5.54 1.16
C CYS A 497 -27.61 5.96 2.13
N ILE A 498 -27.44 7.14 2.73
CA ILE A 498 -28.42 7.74 3.63
C ILE A 498 -29.12 8.95 2.99
N ILE A 499 -30.28 9.30 3.54
CA ILE A 499 -30.96 10.55 3.23
C ILE A 499 -31.28 11.32 4.51
N ILE A 500 -30.91 12.60 4.57
CA ILE A 500 -31.17 13.48 5.72
C ILE A 500 -32.67 13.83 5.80
N LYS A 501 -33.27 13.73 6.99
CA LYS A 501 -34.72 13.93 7.22
C LYS A 501 -35.12 14.96 8.26
#